data_AF-A0AA51L1S1-F1
#
_entry.id   AF-A0AA51L1S1-F1
#
_cell.length_a   1.000
_cell.length_b   1.000
_cell.length_c   1.000
_cell.angle_alpha   90.00
_cell.angle_beta   90.00
_cell.angle_gamma   90.00
#
_symmetry.space_group_name_H-M   'P 1'
#
loop_
_entity.id
_entity.type
_entity.pdbx_description
1 polymer ?
#
loop_
_entity_poly.entity_id
_entity_poly.type
_entity_poly.pdbx_seq_one_letter_code
_entity_poly.pdbx_strand_id
1 'polypeptide(L)'
;MEQMDKKIDLETQLKENPPKIIGGYKKQGWAVKALEKISNDSIEFEDNGTAIAKAVLESNDKSYFPAFLQLDIKNKGQIIGAYFISDNKEQFDLIPFEMAKEYIDKSEEDLIPFKYRTLDKIEGDEMQANWPDFS
;
A
#
# COMPACT_ATOMS: atom_id res chain seq x y z
N MET A 1 21.08 15.16 1.80
CA MET A 1 20.34 16.43 1.63
C MET A 1 19.16 16.23 0.68
N GLU A 2 19.36 15.80 -0.58
CA GLU A 2 18.25 15.64 -1.55
C GLU A 2 17.03 14.81 -1.12
N GLN A 3 17.20 13.69 -0.39
CA GLN A 3 16.05 12.89 0.06
C GLN A 3 15.22 13.57 1.16
N MET A 4 15.87 14.42 1.98
CA MET A 4 15.21 15.14 3.06
C MET A 4 14.41 16.32 2.50
N ASP A 5 14.96 17.00 1.49
CA ASP A 5 14.29 18.11 0.82
C ASP A 5 13.04 17.64 0.05
N LYS A 6 13.10 16.49 -0.64
CA LYS A 6 11.94 15.89 -1.31
C LYS A 6 10.84 15.47 -0.34
N LYS A 7 11.21 14.98 0.85
CA LYS A 7 10.24 14.58 1.88
C LYS A 7 9.48 15.79 2.42
N ILE A 8 10.19 16.87 2.74
CA ILE A 8 9.61 18.11 3.28
C ILE A 8 8.69 18.75 2.24
N ASP A 9 9.07 18.72 0.96
CA ASP A 9 8.25 19.23 -0.15
C ASP A 9 6.93 18.45 -0.28
N LEU A 10 6.99 17.11 -0.25
CA LEU A 10 5.78 16.27 -0.29
C LEU A 10 4.88 16.49 0.94
N GLU A 11 5.44 16.51 2.15
CA GLU A 11 4.67 16.78 3.37
C GLU A 11 3.97 18.14 3.34
N THR A 12 4.61 19.15 2.74
CA THR A 12 4.03 20.48 2.57
C THR A 12 2.86 20.44 1.58
N GLN A 13 3.05 19.80 0.43
CA GLN A 13 2.00 19.65 -0.59
C GLN A 13 0.77 18.91 -0.06
N LEU A 14 0.98 17.83 0.71
CA LEU A 14 -0.11 17.06 1.32
C LEU A 14 -0.88 17.87 2.38
N LYS A 15 -0.22 18.80 3.09
CA LYS A 15 -0.91 19.68 4.04
C LYS A 15 -1.74 20.75 3.34
N GLU A 16 -1.23 21.30 2.24
CA GLU A 16 -1.95 22.30 1.44
C GLU A 16 -3.13 21.68 0.69
N ASN A 17 -2.99 20.44 0.24
CA ASN A 17 -4.02 19.68 -0.46
C ASN A 17 -4.15 18.27 0.15
N PRO A 18 -4.92 18.13 1.25
CA PRO A 18 -5.07 16.85 1.94
C PRO A 18 -5.50 15.73 0.99
N PRO A 19 -4.74 14.63 0.91
CA PRO A 19 -5.05 13.54 0.01
C PRO A 19 -6.30 12.79 0.48
N LYS A 20 -7.14 12.37 -0.46
CA LYS A 20 -8.23 11.46 -0.17
C LYS A 20 -7.74 10.02 -0.30
N ILE A 21 -7.31 9.45 0.82
CA ILE A 21 -6.86 8.05 0.87
C ILE A 21 -8.02 7.11 0.51
N ILE A 22 -7.79 6.24 -0.45
CA ILE A 22 -8.71 5.19 -0.88
C ILE A 22 -8.55 4.01 0.09
N GLY A 23 -9.64 3.54 0.68
CA GLY A 23 -9.63 2.35 1.55
C GLY A 23 -10.64 2.43 2.68
N GLY A 24 -10.30 1.82 3.82
CA GLY A 24 -11.20 1.71 4.96
C GLY A 24 -12.45 0.87 4.66
N TYR A 25 -12.38 -0.01 3.67
CA TYR A 25 -13.53 -0.76 3.21
C TYR A 25 -13.93 -1.84 4.21
N LYS A 26 -15.24 -2.12 4.31
CA LYS A 26 -15.74 -3.25 5.11
C LYS A 26 -15.57 -4.62 4.45
N LYS A 27 -15.28 -4.66 3.15
CA LYS A 27 -15.13 -5.90 2.38
C LYS A 27 -13.86 -5.83 1.54
N GLN A 28 -13.03 -6.88 1.63
CA GLN A 28 -11.78 -7.01 0.88
C GLN A 28 -11.98 -6.82 -0.64
N GLY A 29 -13.07 -7.34 -1.21
CA GLY A 29 -13.34 -7.22 -2.64
C GLY A 29 -13.43 -5.78 -3.16
N TRP A 30 -13.70 -4.79 -2.31
CA TRP A 30 -13.65 -3.38 -2.71
C TRP A 30 -12.22 -2.86 -2.85
N ALA A 31 -11.31 -3.30 -1.98
CA ALA A 31 -9.89 -3.00 -2.12
C ALA A 31 -9.32 -3.65 -3.40
N VAL A 32 -9.69 -4.91 -3.67
CA VAL A 32 -9.29 -5.61 -4.91
C VAL A 32 -9.78 -4.85 -6.14
N LYS A 33 -11.07 -4.48 -6.20
CA LYS A 33 -11.62 -3.70 -7.32
C LYS A 33 -10.97 -2.33 -7.50
N ALA A 34 -10.48 -1.71 -6.42
CA ALA A 34 -9.74 -0.45 -6.53
C ALA A 34 -8.38 -0.68 -7.22
N LEU A 35 -7.68 -1.76 -6.88
CA LEU A 35 -6.40 -2.14 -7.48
C LEU A 35 -6.53 -2.61 -8.94
N GLU A 36 -7.63 -3.27 -9.30
CA GLU A 36 -7.92 -3.70 -10.68
C GLU A 36 -8.15 -2.52 -11.64
N LYS A 37 -8.56 -1.35 -11.12
CA LYS A 37 -8.74 -0.13 -11.93
C LYS A 37 -7.42 0.55 -12.30
N ILE A 38 -6.32 0.17 -11.65
CA ILE A 38 -5.00 0.73 -11.90
C ILE A 38 -4.33 -0.14 -12.97
N SER A 39 -4.01 0.44 -14.12
CA SER A 39 -3.59 -0.29 -15.31
C SER A 39 -2.22 -0.98 -15.21
N ASN A 40 -1.45 -0.72 -14.15
CA ASN A 40 -0.16 -1.37 -13.89
C ASN A 40 -0.28 -2.89 -13.72
N ASP A 41 0.84 -3.59 -13.90
CA ASP A 41 0.91 -5.01 -13.56
C ASP A 41 0.70 -5.21 -12.06
N SER A 42 0.25 -6.41 -11.67
CA SER A 42 0.05 -6.73 -10.25
C SER A 42 1.37 -6.83 -9.49
N ILE A 43 2.45 -7.20 -10.18
CA ILE A 43 3.80 -7.34 -9.66
C ILE A 43 4.76 -6.81 -10.72
N GLU A 44 5.61 -5.87 -10.34
CA GLU A 44 6.70 -5.35 -11.16
C GLU A 44 8.03 -5.65 -10.44
N PHE A 45 8.91 -6.41 -11.09
CA PHE A 45 10.24 -6.74 -10.55
C PHE A 45 11.27 -5.71 -10.98
N GLU A 46 12.12 -5.29 -10.05
CA GLU A 46 13.24 -4.40 -10.32
C GLU A 46 14.57 -5.17 -10.41
N ASP A 47 15.50 -4.70 -11.24
CA ASP A 47 16.83 -5.31 -11.44
C ASP A 47 17.67 -5.40 -10.15
N ASN A 48 17.32 -4.61 -9.12
CA ASN A 48 17.99 -4.60 -7.83
C ASN A 48 17.57 -5.76 -6.90
N GLY A 49 16.62 -6.60 -7.30
CA GLY A 49 16.07 -7.69 -6.48
C GLY A 49 14.95 -7.27 -5.53
N THR A 50 14.33 -6.13 -5.79
CA THR A 50 13.07 -5.73 -5.15
C THR A 50 11.89 -5.94 -6.10
N ALA A 51 10.69 -5.98 -5.55
CA ALA A 51 9.46 -6.01 -6.33
C ALA A 51 8.45 -5.02 -5.76
N ILE A 52 7.69 -4.38 -6.63
CA ILE A 52 6.51 -3.60 -6.28
C ILE A 52 5.28 -4.44 -6.59
N ALA A 53 4.40 -4.60 -5.60
CA ALA A 53 3.23 -5.45 -5.73
C ALA A 53 1.95 -4.77 -5.26
N LYS A 54 0.88 -4.92 -6.04
CA LYS A 54 -0.47 -4.57 -5.61
C LYS A 54 -0.88 -5.48 -4.46
N ALA A 55 -1.33 -4.89 -3.37
CA ALA A 55 -1.68 -5.61 -2.16
C ALA A 55 -2.94 -5.05 -1.49
N VAL A 56 -3.65 -5.91 -0.80
CA VAL A 56 -4.68 -5.52 0.14
C VAL A 56 -4.12 -5.61 1.55
N LEU A 57 -4.22 -4.52 2.30
CA LEU A 57 -3.92 -4.45 3.72
C LEU A 57 -5.22 -4.60 4.52
N GLU A 58 -5.25 -5.52 5.47
CA GLU A 58 -6.25 -5.57 6.52
C GLU A 58 -5.71 -4.83 7.75
N SER A 59 -6.43 -3.80 8.20
CA SER A 59 -6.17 -3.11 9.45
C SER A 59 -6.63 -3.91 10.67
N ASN A 60 -6.17 -3.51 11.86
CA ASN A 60 -6.54 -4.15 13.12
C ASN A 60 -8.07 -4.14 13.37
N ASP A 61 -8.75 -3.06 12.95
CA ASP A 61 -10.22 -2.95 13.03
C ASP A 61 -10.99 -3.70 11.92
N LYS A 62 -10.29 -4.55 11.13
CA LYS A 62 -10.83 -5.37 10.03
C LYS A 62 -11.37 -4.56 8.86
N SER A 63 -10.80 -3.39 8.61
CA SER A 63 -11.04 -2.65 7.38
C SER A 63 -9.94 -2.91 6.35
N TYR A 64 -10.26 -2.72 5.07
CA TYR A 64 -9.38 -3.09 3.97
C TYR A 64 -8.92 -1.86 3.19
N PHE A 65 -7.63 -1.79 2.93
CA PHE A 65 -6.98 -0.73 2.17
C PHE A 65 -6.25 -1.32 0.96
N PRO A 66 -6.49 -0.80 -0.25
CA PRO A 66 -5.63 -1.10 -1.39
C PRO A 66 -4.30 -0.34 -1.24
N ALA A 67 -3.19 -1.01 -1.49
CA ALA A 67 -1.86 -0.45 -1.37
C ALA A 67 -0.91 -1.06 -2.41
N PHE A 68 0.24 -0.42 -2.58
CA PHE A 68 1.41 -1.00 -3.21
C PHE A 68 2.44 -1.30 -2.13
N LEU A 69 2.99 -2.51 -2.15
CA LEU A 69 4.08 -2.92 -1.27
C LEU A 69 5.37 -3.02 -2.06
N GLN A 70 6.42 -2.42 -1.54
CA GLN A 70 7.78 -2.67 -2.01
C GLN A 70 8.39 -3.76 -1.13
N LEU A 71 8.84 -4.82 -1.78
CA LEU A 71 9.31 -6.06 -1.17
C LEU A 71 10.76 -6.29 -1.56
N ASP A 72 11.59 -6.66 -0.59
CA ASP A 72 12.93 -7.16 -0.83
C ASP A 72 12.88 -8.69 -1.00
N ILE A 73 12.96 -9.13 -2.26
CA ILE A 73 12.86 -10.55 -2.62
C ILE A 73 14.11 -11.32 -2.20
N LYS A 74 15.28 -10.66 -2.16
CA LYS A 74 16.53 -11.27 -1.66
C LYS A 74 16.43 -11.59 -0.18
N ASN A 75 15.62 -10.84 0.55
CA ASN A 75 15.32 -11.04 1.96
C ASN A 75 13.92 -11.64 2.19
N LYS A 76 13.55 -12.63 1.36
CA LYS A 76 12.35 -13.46 1.53
C LYS A 76 11.02 -12.71 1.51
N GLY A 77 10.93 -11.61 0.76
CA GLY A 77 9.71 -10.79 0.68
C GLY A 77 9.54 -9.84 1.87
N GLN A 78 10.64 -9.44 2.52
CA GLN A 78 10.57 -8.42 3.56
C GLN A 78 9.96 -7.13 3.00
N ILE A 79 8.92 -6.60 3.65
CA ILE A 79 8.35 -5.30 3.29
C ILE A 79 9.36 -4.21 3.64
N ILE A 80 9.77 -3.45 2.63
CA ILE A 80 10.66 -2.29 2.75
C ILE A 80 9.95 -0.96 2.45
N GLY A 81 8.72 -1.02 1.93
CA GLY A 81 7.86 0.15 1.73
C GLY A 81 6.39 -0.22 1.60
N ALA A 82 5.50 0.66 2.08
CA ALA A 82 4.06 0.54 1.90
C ALA A 82 3.49 1.88 1.44
N TYR A 83 2.76 1.85 0.32
CA TYR A 83 2.24 3.05 -0.34
C TYR A 83 0.73 2.94 -0.48
N PHE A 84 0.02 3.89 0.13
CA PHE A 84 -1.42 4.01 0.06
C PHE A 84 -1.80 4.82 -1.17
N ILE A 85 -2.98 4.52 -1.70
CA ILE A 85 -3.47 5.12 -2.94
C ILE A 85 -4.38 6.29 -2.57
N SER A 86 -4.14 7.47 -3.14
CA SER A 86 -5.09 8.57 -3.08
C SER A 86 -5.73 8.84 -4.43
N ASP A 87 -7.03 9.18 -4.39
CA ASP A 87 -7.78 9.62 -5.56
C ASP A 87 -7.55 11.12 -5.77
N ASN A 88 -6.80 11.48 -6.82
CA ASN A 88 -6.57 12.85 -7.20
C ASN A 88 -7.09 13.10 -8.63
N LYS A 89 -8.41 12.90 -8.85
CA LYS A 89 -9.27 13.25 -10.01
C LYS A 89 -8.77 12.88 -11.43
N GLU A 90 -7.54 13.19 -11.76
CA GLU A 90 -6.82 12.94 -13.00
C GLU A 90 -5.93 11.68 -12.89
N GLN A 91 -5.40 11.37 -11.70
CA GLN A 91 -4.52 10.22 -11.49
C GLN A 91 -4.60 9.63 -10.07
N PHE A 92 -4.06 8.43 -9.92
CA PHE A 92 -3.81 7.83 -8.61
C PHE A 92 -2.41 8.23 -8.14
N ASP A 93 -2.32 8.79 -6.94
CA ASP A 93 -1.03 9.09 -6.31
C ASP A 93 -0.71 8.03 -5.26
N LEU A 94 0.58 7.70 -5.14
CA LEU A 94 1.10 6.76 -4.14
C LEU A 94 1.74 7.54 -2.99
N ILE A 95 1.21 7.35 -1.79
CA ILE A 95 1.62 8.08 -0.59
C ILE A 95 2.21 7.09 0.41
N PRO A 96 3.45 7.29 0.89
CA PRO A 96 4.04 6.45 1.93
C PRO A 96 3.13 6.36 3.16
N PHE A 97 3.01 5.17 3.75
CA PHE A 97 2.14 4.93 4.91
C PHE A 97 2.39 5.91 6.06
N GLU A 98 3.65 6.24 6.33
CA GLU A 98 4.08 7.14 7.40
C GLU A 98 3.42 8.52 7.28
N MET A 99 3.12 8.96 6.06
CA MET A 99 2.43 10.22 5.76
C MET A 99 0.93 10.00 5.60
N ALA A 100 0.53 8.93 4.90
CA ALA A 100 -0.87 8.65 4.60
C ALA A 100 -1.71 8.47 5.89
N LYS A 101 -1.12 7.90 6.95
CA LYS A 101 -1.83 7.63 8.21
C LYS A 101 -2.41 8.88 8.88
N GLU A 102 -1.83 10.05 8.66
CA GLU A 102 -2.34 11.32 9.20
C GLU A 102 -3.67 11.76 8.56
N TYR A 103 -3.98 11.23 7.38
CA TYR A 103 -5.17 11.56 6.59
C TYR A 103 -6.22 10.45 6.57
N ILE A 104 -5.95 9.34 7.29
CA ILE A 104 -6.94 8.29 7.51
C ILE A 104 -7.67 8.63 8.80
N ASP A 105 -9.00 8.73 8.73
CA ASP A 105 -9.87 9.03 9.89
C ASP A 105 -10.00 7.82 10.84
N LYS A 106 -8.86 7.35 11.34
CA LYS A 106 -8.71 6.20 12.25
C LYS A 106 -7.51 6.43 13.16
N SER A 107 -7.60 5.88 14.37
CA SER A 107 -6.47 5.85 15.29
C SER A 107 -5.38 4.91 14.78
N GLU A 108 -4.15 5.10 15.24
CA GLU A 108 -3.05 4.18 14.90
C GLU A 108 -3.32 2.75 15.41
N GLU A 109 -3.93 2.61 16.58
CA GLU A 109 -4.32 1.31 17.17
C GLU A 109 -5.40 0.56 16.37
N ASP A 110 -6.26 1.28 15.64
CA ASP A 110 -7.24 0.68 14.73
C ASP A 110 -6.61 0.27 13.39
N LEU A 111 -5.52 0.96 12.99
CA LEU A 111 -4.83 0.72 11.73
C LEU A 111 -3.85 -0.45 11.82
N ILE A 112 -2.92 -0.40 12.78
CA ILE A 112 -1.80 -1.33 12.85
C ILE A 112 -1.93 -2.33 14.02
N PRO A 113 -1.35 -3.53 13.91
CA PRO A 113 -0.57 -4.05 12.79
C PRO A 113 -1.43 -4.43 11.58
N PHE A 114 -0.94 -4.13 10.38
CA PHE A 114 -1.57 -4.62 9.16
C PHE A 114 -1.25 -6.09 8.92
N LYS A 115 -2.24 -6.83 8.42
CA LYS A 115 -1.99 -8.04 7.63
C LYS A 115 -2.05 -7.66 6.16
N TYR A 116 -1.33 -8.37 5.31
CA TYR A 116 -1.37 -8.09 3.88
C TYR A 116 -1.47 -9.35 3.04
N ARG A 117 -1.93 -9.16 1.81
CA ARG A 117 -1.89 -10.13 0.73
C ARG A 117 -1.68 -9.40 -0.60
N THR A 118 -0.80 -9.90 -1.44
CA THR A 118 -0.65 -9.41 -2.81
C THR A 118 -1.74 -9.98 -3.71
N LEU A 119 -2.06 -9.29 -4.81
CA LEU A 119 -3.07 -9.77 -5.76
C LEU A 119 -2.64 -11.06 -6.46
N ASP A 120 -1.35 -11.14 -6.79
CA ASP A 120 -0.72 -12.30 -7.39
C ASP A 120 0.37 -12.86 -6.47
N LYS A 121 0.64 -14.16 -6.58
CA LYS A 121 1.69 -14.82 -5.79
C LYS A 121 3.07 -14.35 -6.25
N ILE A 122 3.92 -13.98 -5.30
CA ILE A 122 5.31 -13.62 -5.56
C ILE A 122 6.19 -14.81 -5.18
N GLU A 123 6.96 -15.33 -6.13
CA GLU A 123 7.93 -16.38 -5.84
C GLU A 123 9.04 -15.85 -4.91
N GLY A 124 9.31 -16.56 -3.83
CA GLY A 124 10.33 -16.17 -2.84
C GLY A 124 9.82 -15.25 -1.73
N ASP A 125 8.56 -14.81 -1.75
CA ASP A 125 7.92 -14.12 -0.62
C ASP A 125 7.41 -15.15 0.41
N GLU A 126 8.10 -15.25 1.55
CA GLU A 126 7.73 -16.12 2.68
C GLU A 126 6.94 -15.36 3.76
N MET A 127 6.75 -14.05 3.59
CA MET A 127 6.19 -13.15 4.60
C MET A 127 4.68 -12.98 4.47
N GLN A 128 4.08 -13.46 3.38
CA GLN A 128 2.62 -13.42 3.20
C GLN A 128 1.93 -14.31 4.23
N ALA A 129 1.09 -13.69 5.06
CA ALA A 129 0.15 -14.44 5.87
C ALA A 129 -0.90 -15.06 4.93
N ASN A 130 -1.00 -16.39 4.89
CA ASN A 130 -2.04 -17.11 4.12
C ASN A 130 -3.44 -16.56 4.48
N TRP A 131 -4.00 -15.71 3.60
CA TRP A 131 -5.27 -15.02 3.84
C TRP A 131 -6.16 -15.00 2.60
N PRO A 132 -7.38 -15.57 2.67
CA PRO A 132 -7.63 -17.02 2.63
C PRO A 132 -7.30 -17.64 1.25
N ASP A 133 -7.18 -18.98 1.21
CA ASP A 133 -7.06 -19.77 -0.02
C ASP A 133 -8.11 -19.33 -1.06
N PHE A 134 -7.69 -19.20 -2.32
CA PHE A 134 -8.62 -19.23 -3.43
C PHE A 134 -9.34 -20.59 -3.39
N SER A 135 -10.60 -20.63 -2.97
CA SER A 135 -11.48 -21.78 -3.17
C SER A 135 -11.99 -21.81 -4.60
#